data_AF-A0AAJ1K721-F1
#
_entry.id   AF-A0AAJ1K721-F1
#
_cell.length_a   1.000
_cell.length_b   1.000
_cell.length_c   1.000
_cell.angle_alpha   90.00
_cell.angle_beta   90.00
_cell.angle_gamma   90.00
#
_symmetry.space_group_name_H-M   'P 1'
#
loop_
_entity.id
_entity.type
_entity.pdbx_description
1 polymer ?
#
loop_
_entity_poly.entity_id
_entity_poly.type
_entity_poly.pdbx_seq_one_letter_code
_entity_poly.pdbx_strand_id
1 'polypeptide(L)'
;MMGLFVRKGKYDPWVALMQAVEALINQKISEFVKANALADLSALQIGFEDYTRALESWLENQDDRQRQSLVRTRFEDLYSAISRSMANFSVTGYETLLLPIYAQAATLHLLMAQDTERYGLQWGMSQKEDIDFYYKEQRGKREDDNIRRSLYKMVRGRIRILQKIICEGLATV
;
A
#
# COMPACT_ATOMS: atom_id res chain seq x y z
N MET A 1 -0.67 -5.70 -10.41
CA MET A 1 -1.03 -4.27 -10.24
C MET A 1 0.04 -3.53 -9.43
N MET A 2 1.32 -3.70 -9.76
CA MET A 2 2.47 -3.11 -9.02
C MET A 2 3.20 -2.00 -9.81
N GLY A 3 2.71 -1.63 -10.99
CA GLY A 3 3.44 -0.74 -11.91
C GLY A 3 3.58 0.73 -11.47
N LEU A 4 2.77 1.21 -10.51
CA LEU A 4 2.83 2.61 -10.04
C LEU A 4 3.91 2.85 -8.97
N PHE A 5 4.26 1.83 -8.19
CA PHE A 5 5.31 1.92 -7.18
C PHE A 5 6.70 1.57 -7.72
N VAL A 6 6.79 1.07 -8.96
CA VAL A 6 8.07 0.76 -9.62
C VAL A 6 8.44 1.94 -10.51
N ARG A 7 9.46 2.72 -10.14
CA ARG A 7 9.95 3.84 -10.96
C ARG A 7 10.60 3.29 -12.23
N LYS A 8 9.90 3.43 -13.37
CA LYS A 8 10.49 3.17 -14.69
C LYS A 8 10.72 4.49 -15.43
N GLY A 9 11.98 4.93 -15.48
CA GLY A 9 12.44 6.04 -16.34
C GLY A 9 12.33 7.44 -15.74
N LYS A 10 12.38 8.46 -16.62
CA LYS A 10 12.37 9.90 -16.26
C LYS A 10 10.99 10.45 -15.86
N TYR A 11 9.93 9.65 -15.99
CA TYR A 11 8.55 10.07 -15.72
C TYR A 11 8.12 9.63 -14.32
N ASP A 12 7.58 10.58 -13.55
CA ASP A 12 6.96 10.30 -12.25
C ASP A 12 5.46 10.02 -12.45
N PRO A 13 5.01 8.75 -12.29
CA PRO A 13 3.61 8.38 -12.50
C PRO A 13 2.67 9.08 -11.51
N TRP A 14 3.16 9.47 -10.33
CA TRP A 14 2.36 10.15 -9.31
C TRP A 14 2.06 11.59 -9.72
N VAL A 15 3.04 12.29 -10.29
CA VAL A 15 2.85 13.64 -10.85
C VAL A 15 1.83 13.62 -11.98
N ALA A 16 1.94 12.66 -12.90
CA ALA A 16 1.00 12.50 -14.00
C ALA A 16 -0.43 12.20 -13.51
N LEU A 17 -0.56 11.33 -12.50
CA LEU A 17 -1.86 11.02 -11.89
C LEU A 17 -2.49 12.25 -11.23
N MET A 18 -1.72 13.02 -10.45
CA MET A 18 -2.22 14.26 -9.83
C MET A 18 -2.66 15.27 -10.90
N GLN A 19 -1.87 15.48 -11.95
CA GLN A 19 -2.20 16.38 -13.05
C GLN A 19 -3.49 15.98 -13.78
N ALA A 20 -3.71 14.68 -13.98
CA ALA A 20 -4.94 14.18 -14.61
C ALA A 20 -6.18 14.49 -13.77
N VAL A 21 -6.08 14.35 -12.43
CA VAL A 21 -7.19 14.66 -11.52
C VAL A 21 -7.43 16.17 -11.43
N GLU A 22 -6.36 16.98 -11.38
CA GLU A 22 -6.45 18.45 -11.42
C GLU A 22 -7.21 18.93 -12.67
N ALA A 23 -6.91 18.35 -13.84
CA ALA A 23 -7.60 18.66 -15.09
C ALA A 23 -9.06 18.18 -15.10
N LEU A 24 -9.34 17.00 -14.54
CA LEU A 24 -10.69 16.43 -14.49
C LEU A 24 -11.64 17.24 -13.58
N ILE A 25 -11.14 17.70 -12.44
CA ILE A 25 -11.91 18.44 -11.44
C ILE A 25 -11.89 19.95 -11.73
N ASN A 26 -11.00 20.41 -12.62
CA ASN A 26 -10.74 21.81 -12.91
C ASN A 26 -10.38 22.60 -11.63
N GLN A 27 -9.55 22.00 -10.78
CA GLN A 27 -9.04 22.57 -9.55
C GLN A 27 -7.58 22.15 -9.36
N LYS A 28 -6.72 23.09 -8.97
CA LYS A 28 -5.31 22.79 -8.68
C LYS A 28 -5.13 22.39 -7.22
N ILE A 29 -4.21 21.46 -7.00
CA ILE A 29 -3.64 21.19 -5.68
C ILE A 29 -2.64 22.31 -5.38
N SER A 30 -2.60 22.83 -4.15
CA SER A 30 -1.57 23.80 -3.79
C SER A 30 -0.18 23.17 -3.91
N GLU A 31 0.83 23.99 -4.23
CA GLU A 31 2.20 23.50 -4.39
C GLU A 31 2.71 22.82 -3.12
N PHE A 32 2.38 23.35 -1.94
CA PHE A 32 2.75 22.76 -0.65
C PHE A 32 2.13 21.37 -0.44
N VAL A 33 0.82 21.22 -0.70
CA VAL A 33 0.13 19.93 -0.55
C VAL A 33 0.66 18.90 -1.55
N LYS A 34 0.91 19.35 -2.79
CA LYS A 34 1.48 18.50 -3.84
C LYS A 34 2.90 18.04 -3.50
N ALA A 35 3.76 18.94 -3.03
CA ALA A 35 5.13 18.62 -2.63
C ALA A 35 5.15 17.61 -1.46
N ASN A 36 4.32 17.80 -0.45
CA ASN A 36 4.23 16.87 0.68
C ASN A 36 3.74 15.48 0.23
N ALA A 37 2.70 15.41 -0.60
CA ALA A 37 2.19 14.13 -1.09
C ALA A 37 3.23 13.39 -1.94
N LEU A 38 4.00 14.10 -2.77
CA LEU A 38 5.09 13.51 -3.56
C LEU A 38 6.26 13.04 -2.69
N ALA A 39 6.63 13.80 -1.66
CA ALA A 39 7.66 13.40 -0.72
C ALA A 39 7.30 12.10 0.01
N ASP A 40 6.05 11.99 0.48
CA ASP A 40 5.53 10.77 1.09
C ASP A 40 5.55 9.59 0.10
N LEU A 41 5.06 9.78 -1.13
CA LEU A 41 5.08 8.72 -2.15
C LEU A 41 6.49 8.25 -2.47
N SER A 42 7.46 9.16 -2.52
CA SER A 42 8.87 8.81 -2.69
C SER A 42 9.39 7.97 -1.52
N ALA A 43 9.05 8.33 -0.28
CA ALA A 43 9.44 7.56 0.90
C ALA A 43 8.79 6.17 0.92
N LEU A 44 7.50 6.08 0.58
CA LEU A 44 6.78 4.80 0.47
C LEU A 44 7.34 3.91 -0.63
N GLN A 45 7.77 4.49 -1.75
CA GLN A 45 8.42 3.74 -2.81
C GLN A 45 9.75 3.13 -2.34
N ILE A 46 10.59 3.91 -1.67
CA ILE A 46 11.88 3.41 -1.13
C ILE A 46 11.61 2.27 -0.13
N GLY A 47 10.65 2.47 0.80
CA GLY A 47 10.27 1.44 1.76
C GLY A 47 9.73 0.17 1.09
N PHE A 48 8.97 0.30 -0.01
CA PHE A 48 8.47 -0.82 -0.78
C PHE A 48 9.60 -1.60 -1.48
N GLU A 49 10.58 -0.90 -2.05
CA GLU A 49 11.78 -1.51 -2.63
C GLU A 49 12.63 -2.23 -1.56
N ASP A 50 12.75 -1.66 -0.36
CA ASP A 50 13.44 -2.29 0.76
C ASP A 50 12.73 -3.55 1.26
N TYR A 51 11.40 -3.48 1.41
CA TYR A 51 10.57 -4.61 1.80
C TYR A 51 10.63 -5.74 0.77
N THR A 52 10.46 -5.43 -0.52
CA THR A 52 10.49 -6.44 -1.58
C THR A 52 11.83 -7.13 -1.69
N ARG A 53 12.95 -6.40 -1.59
CA ARG A 53 14.29 -7.02 -1.55
C ARG A 53 14.50 -7.91 -0.33
N ALA A 54 13.99 -7.50 0.84
CA ALA A 54 14.06 -8.33 2.05
C ALA A 54 13.20 -9.61 1.91
N LEU A 55 12.01 -9.49 1.31
CA LEU A 55 11.13 -10.62 1.02
C LEU A 55 11.78 -11.60 0.03
N GLU A 56 12.32 -11.11 -1.08
CA GLU A 56 13.05 -11.92 -2.07
C GLU A 56 14.22 -12.65 -1.42
N SER A 57 15.03 -11.93 -0.64
CA SER A 57 16.14 -12.49 0.13
C SER A 57 15.68 -13.62 1.07
N TRP A 58 14.58 -13.44 1.80
CA TRP A 58 14.03 -14.48 2.66
C TRP A 58 13.45 -15.67 1.87
N LEU A 59 12.83 -15.44 0.70
CA LEU A 59 12.32 -16.51 -0.16
C LEU A 59 13.44 -17.43 -0.69
N GLU A 60 14.67 -16.91 -0.86
CA GLU A 60 15.83 -17.73 -1.23
C GLU A 60 16.27 -18.69 -0.12
N ASN A 61 16.09 -18.30 1.15
CA ASN A 61 16.45 -19.12 2.30
C ASN A 61 15.53 -18.81 3.50
N GLN A 62 14.43 -19.57 3.59
CA GLN A 62 13.35 -19.30 4.53
C GLN A 62 13.68 -19.65 5.98
N ASP A 63 14.68 -20.49 6.23
CA ASP A 63 15.09 -20.94 7.56
C ASP A 63 16.14 -20.00 8.22
N ASP A 64 16.65 -19.02 7.46
CA ASP A 64 17.61 -18.04 7.96
C ASP A 64 16.90 -17.01 8.88
N ARG A 65 17.19 -17.11 10.18
CA ARG A 65 16.62 -16.21 11.21
C ARG A 65 16.93 -14.73 10.97
N GLN A 66 18.07 -14.40 10.37
CA GLN A 66 18.40 -13.00 10.06
C GLN A 66 17.51 -12.48 8.93
N ARG A 67 17.25 -13.31 7.91
CA ARG A 67 16.37 -12.94 6.80
C ARG A 67 14.91 -12.85 7.23
N GLN A 68 14.45 -13.76 8.09
CA GLN A 68 13.13 -13.68 8.74
C GLN A 68 12.96 -12.36 9.52
N SER A 69 13.94 -12.02 10.36
CA SER A 69 13.93 -10.76 11.12
C SER A 69 13.94 -9.54 10.19
N LEU A 70 14.78 -9.57 9.15
CA LEU A 70 14.89 -8.46 8.21
C LEU A 70 13.58 -8.19 7.46
N VAL A 71 12.92 -9.22 6.93
CA VAL A 71 11.64 -9.04 6.22
C VAL A 71 10.55 -8.54 7.18
N ARG A 72 10.51 -9.03 8.43
CA ARG A 72 9.61 -8.51 9.47
C ARG A 72 9.85 -7.02 9.73
N THR A 73 11.09 -6.60 9.95
CA THR A 73 11.42 -5.18 10.21
C THR A 73 11.03 -4.30 9.02
N ARG A 74 11.37 -4.70 7.78
CA ARG A 74 11.01 -3.91 6.60
C ARG A 74 9.51 -3.83 6.36
N PHE A 75 8.79 -4.90 6.67
CA PHE A 75 7.34 -4.90 6.68
C PHE A 75 6.79 -3.88 7.69
N GLU A 76 7.23 -3.92 8.95
CA GLU A 76 6.75 -3.03 10.02
C GLU A 76 7.05 -1.56 9.73
N ASP A 77 8.26 -1.27 9.21
CA ASP A 77 8.70 0.07 8.80
C ASP A 77 7.76 0.65 7.73
N LEU A 78 7.56 -0.09 6.64
CA LEU A 78 6.73 0.35 5.52
C LEU A 78 5.25 0.43 5.90
N TYR A 79 4.74 -0.57 6.62
CA TYR A 79 3.35 -0.58 7.09
C TYR A 79 3.04 0.67 7.92
N SER A 80 3.93 1.00 8.86
CA SER A 80 3.82 2.20 9.67
C SER A 80 3.96 3.49 8.87
N ALA A 81 4.86 3.52 7.87
CA ALA A 81 5.03 4.66 6.98
C ALA A 81 3.75 4.93 6.17
N ILE A 82 3.14 3.90 5.57
CA ILE A 82 1.87 4.04 4.84
C ILE A 82 0.81 4.62 5.75
N SER A 83 0.66 4.09 6.98
CA SER A 83 -0.32 4.57 7.96
C SER A 83 -0.19 6.07 8.23
N ARG A 84 1.04 6.58 8.43
CA ARG A 84 1.32 8.00 8.65
C ARG A 84 1.00 8.85 7.42
N SER A 85 1.41 8.40 6.23
CA SER A 85 1.20 9.14 4.97
C SER A 85 -0.28 9.29 4.59
N MET A 86 -1.16 8.41 5.09
CA MET A 86 -2.61 8.53 4.82
C MET A 86 -3.19 9.90 5.18
N ALA A 87 -2.67 10.56 6.22
CA ALA A 87 -3.12 11.90 6.62
C ALA A 87 -2.81 12.96 5.55
N ASN A 88 -1.64 12.88 4.92
CA ASN A 88 -1.23 13.81 3.85
C ASN A 88 -1.93 13.54 2.53
N PHE A 89 -2.56 12.36 2.36
CA PHE A 89 -3.40 12.05 1.20
C PHE A 89 -4.89 12.37 1.43
N SER A 90 -5.25 12.86 2.62
CA SER A 90 -6.61 13.26 2.97
C SER A 90 -6.66 14.67 3.56
N VAL A 91 -5.82 15.58 3.05
CA VAL A 91 -5.79 16.98 3.48
C VAL A 91 -7.13 17.65 3.17
N THR A 92 -7.68 18.36 4.17
CA THR A 92 -8.95 19.07 4.04
C THR A 92 -8.94 20.09 2.89
N GLY A 93 -9.96 20.03 2.04
CA GLY A 93 -10.09 20.83 0.83
C GLY A 93 -9.43 20.22 -0.42
N TYR A 94 -8.71 19.11 -0.27
CA TYR A 94 -8.03 18.39 -1.36
C TYR A 94 -8.38 16.89 -1.41
N GLU A 95 -9.33 16.43 -0.59
CA GLU A 95 -9.67 15.00 -0.47
C GLU A 95 -10.04 14.38 -1.81
N THR A 96 -10.85 15.08 -2.61
CA THR A 96 -11.26 14.61 -3.94
C THR A 96 -10.10 14.59 -4.93
N LEU A 97 -9.20 15.58 -4.86
CA LEU A 97 -8.03 15.70 -5.74
C LEU A 97 -6.97 14.62 -5.44
N LEU A 98 -6.80 14.27 -4.16
CA LEU A 98 -5.83 13.27 -3.70
C LEU A 98 -6.41 11.86 -3.60
N LEU A 99 -7.70 11.70 -3.93
CA LEU A 99 -8.43 10.45 -3.81
C LEU A 99 -7.73 9.25 -4.46
N PRO A 100 -7.16 9.36 -5.68
CA PRO A 100 -6.50 8.21 -6.30
C PRO A 100 -5.21 7.84 -5.57
N ILE A 101 -4.47 8.83 -5.04
CA ILE A 101 -3.24 8.60 -4.27
C ILE A 101 -3.58 7.88 -2.97
N TYR A 102 -4.58 8.38 -2.24
CA TYR A 102 -5.11 7.74 -1.05
C TYR A 102 -5.48 6.28 -1.33
N ALA A 103 -6.21 6.02 -2.42
CA ALA A 103 -6.65 4.68 -2.78
C ALA A 103 -5.48 3.74 -3.09
N GLN A 104 -4.43 4.20 -3.76
CA GLN A 104 -3.23 3.40 -4.02
C GLN A 104 -2.48 3.05 -2.73
N ALA A 105 -2.27 4.03 -1.84
CA ALA A 105 -1.62 3.81 -0.56
C ALA A 105 -2.44 2.84 0.33
N ALA A 106 -3.76 3.04 0.39
CA ALA A 106 -4.69 2.13 1.05
C ALA A 106 -4.65 0.70 0.49
N THR A 107 -4.55 0.56 -0.84
CA THR A 107 -4.42 -0.73 -1.51
C THR A 107 -3.15 -1.45 -1.07
N LEU A 108 -2.02 -0.76 -1.10
CA LEU A 108 -0.74 -1.30 -0.65
C LEU A 108 -0.80 -1.72 0.82
N HIS A 109 -1.37 -0.88 1.69
CA HIS A 109 -1.55 -1.16 3.11
C HIS A 109 -2.30 -2.48 3.37
N LEU A 110 -3.37 -2.72 2.60
CA LEU A 110 -4.17 -3.95 2.72
C LEU A 110 -3.44 -5.17 2.17
N LEU A 111 -2.71 -5.03 1.06
CA LEU A 111 -1.91 -6.13 0.49
C LEU A 111 -0.82 -6.57 1.45
N MET A 112 -0.14 -5.61 2.07
CA MET A 112 0.88 -5.88 3.09
C MET A 112 0.29 -6.66 4.27
N ALA A 113 -0.86 -6.24 4.80
CA ALA A 113 -1.50 -6.99 5.89
C ALA A 113 -1.99 -8.39 5.46
N GLN A 114 -2.22 -8.62 4.17
CA GLN A 114 -2.46 -9.97 3.65
C GLN A 114 -1.18 -10.82 3.67
N ASP A 115 -0.02 -10.21 3.45
CA ASP A 115 1.26 -10.92 3.51
C ASP A 115 1.59 -11.41 4.93
N THR A 116 1.21 -10.67 5.98
CA THR A 116 1.38 -11.15 7.37
C THR A 116 0.46 -12.30 7.73
N GLU A 117 -0.77 -12.32 7.21
CA GLU A 117 -1.65 -13.49 7.34
C GLU A 117 -1.05 -14.74 6.67
N ARG A 118 -0.32 -14.55 5.57
CA ARG A 118 0.25 -15.65 4.79
C ARG A 118 1.60 -16.14 5.33
N TYR A 119 2.47 -15.23 5.72
CA TYR A 119 3.88 -15.53 6.01
C TYR A 119 4.32 -15.11 7.42
N GLY A 120 3.49 -14.38 8.18
CA GLY A 120 3.88 -13.77 9.44
C GLY A 120 4.46 -14.76 10.45
N LEU A 121 3.86 -15.96 10.57
CA LEU A 121 4.39 -17.02 11.45
C LEU A 121 5.82 -17.44 11.06
N GLN A 122 6.12 -17.50 9.76
CA GLN A 122 7.44 -17.87 9.25
C GLN A 122 8.46 -16.74 9.45
N TRP A 123 8.00 -15.49 9.57
CA TRP A 123 8.84 -14.35 9.94
C TRP A 123 9.02 -14.20 11.45
N GLY A 124 8.50 -15.16 12.25
CA GLY A 124 8.58 -15.14 13.71
C GLY A 124 7.59 -14.20 14.38
N MET A 125 6.51 -13.80 13.69
CA MET A 125 5.41 -13.04 14.30
C MET A 125 4.52 -13.94 15.15
N SER A 126 3.98 -13.40 16.24
CA SER A 126 3.02 -14.12 17.06
C SER A 126 1.61 -14.04 16.46
N GLN A 127 0.85 -15.16 16.48
CA GLN A 127 -0.51 -15.17 15.93
C GLN A 127 -1.40 -14.13 16.61
N LYS A 128 -1.38 -14.08 17.95
CA LYS A 128 -2.33 -13.28 18.74
C LYS A 128 -1.95 -11.81 18.83
N GLU A 129 -0.66 -11.49 18.92
CA GLU A 129 -0.21 -10.13 19.21
C GLU A 129 0.13 -9.38 17.91
N ASP A 130 0.69 -10.07 16.91
CA ASP A 130 1.11 -9.44 15.66
C ASP A 130 0.08 -9.68 14.54
N ILE A 131 -0.17 -10.93 14.15
CA ILE A 131 -0.98 -11.24 12.96
C ILE A 131 -2.45 -10.82 13.15
N ASP A 132 -3.05 -11.23 14.27
CA ASP A 132 -4.42 -10.85 14.61
C ASP A 132 -4.58 -9.33 14.80
N PHE A 133 -3.52 -8.63 15.22
CA PHE A 133 -3.51 -7.17 15.32
C PHE A 133 -3.66 -6.55 13.92
N TYR A 134 -2.81 -6.92 12.95
CA TYR A 134 -2.91 -6.42 11.59
C TYR A 134 -4.25 -6.79 10.93
N TYR A 135 -4.75 -8.01 11.16
CA TYR A 135 -6.07 -8.43 10.69
C TYR A 135 -7.20 -7.56 11.27
N LYS A 136 -7.17 -7.26 12.57
CA LYS A 136 -8.14 -6.38 13.22
C LYS A 136 -8.03 -4.96 12.71
N GLU A 137 -6.82 -4.44 12.50
CA GLU A 137 -6.62 -3.10 11.96
C GLU A 137 -7.19 -2.98 10.54
N GLN A 138 -6.99 -4.00 9.69
CA GLN A 138 -7.66 -4.08 8.40
C GLN A 138 -9.19 -4.08 8.53
N ARG A 139 -9.76 -4.64 9.59
CA ARG A 139 -11.21 -4.67 9.84
C ARG A 139 -11.72 -3.36 10.42
N GLY A 140 -11.04 -2.75 11.39
CA GLY A 140 -11.39 -1.46 11.98
C GLY A 140 -11.39 -0.34 10.94
N LYS A 141 -10.42 -0.34 10.01
CA LYS A 141 -10.41 0.55 8.83
C LYS A 141 -11.62 0.37 7.89
N ARG A 142 -12.42 -0.69 8.05
CA ARG A 142 -13.68 -0.90 7.30
C ARG A 142 -14.89 -0.29 8.02
N GLU A 143 -14.76 -0.05 9.32
CA GLU A 143 -15.88 0.36 10.17
C GLU A 143 -15.95 1.88 10.36
N ASP A 144 -14.82 2.60 10.38
CA ASP A 144 -14.78 4.07 10.54
C ASP A 144 -14.69 4.90 9.23
N ASP A 145 -15.40 6.04 9.25
CA ASP A 145 -15.60 7.07 8.20
C ASP A 145 -16.35 6.63 6.93
N ASN A 146 -17.53 7.22 6.65
CA ASN A 146 -18.36 6.88 5.49
C ASN A 146 -17.66 7.09 4.13
N ILE A 147 -16.78 8.09 4.01
CA ILE A 147 -16.00 8.36 2.80
C ILE A 147 -14.86 7.34 2.64
N ARG A 148 -14.12 7.06 3.72
CA ARG A 148 -13.11 5.98 3.77
C ARG A 148 -13.75 4.63 3.44
N ARG A 149 -14.89 4.30 4.04
CA ARG A 149 -15.63 3.05 3.82
C ARG A 149 -16.02 2.84 2.35
N SER A 150 -16.42 3.89 1.63
CA SER A 150 -16.74 3.80 0.19
C SER A 150 -15.50 3.49 -0.65
N LEU A 151 -14.38 4.16 -0.36
CA LEU A 151 -13.11 3.96 -1.07
C LEU A 151 -12.49 2.59 -0.78
N TYR A 152 -12.47 2.16 0.49
CA TYR A 152 -11.96 0.84 0.88
C TYR A 152 -12.82 -0.30 0.34
N LYS A 153 -14.15 -0.15 0.28
CA LYS A 153 -15.03 -1.12 -0.40
C LYS A 153 -14.74 -1.20 -1.90
N MET A 154 -14.50 -0.06 -2.56
CA MET A 154 -14.20 0.00 -3.99
C MET A 154 -12.84 -0.64 -4.33
N VAL A 155 -11.80 -0.33 -3.55
CA VAL A 155 -10.46 -0.95 -3.66
C VAL A 155 -10.54 -2.46 -3.46
N ARG A 156 -11.27 -2.91 -2.44
CA ARG A 156 -11.41 -4.34 -2.14
C ARG A 156 -12.19 -5.13 -3.18
N GLY A 157 -13.22 -4.52 -3.79
CA GLY A 157 -13.93 -5.11 -4.93
C GLY A 157 -12.98 -5.36 -6.09
N ARG A 158 -12.07 -4.41 -6.38
CA ARG A 158 -11.06 -4.55 -7.43
C ARG A 158 -10.00 -5.60 -7.09
N ILE A 159 -9.51 -5.67 -5.85
CA ILE A 159 -8.56 -6.72 -5.42
C ILE A 159 -9.18 -8.11 -5.57
N ARG A 160 -10.44 -8.31 -5.17
CA ARG A 160 -11.13 -9.61 -5.32
C ARG A 160 -11.29 -10.02 -6.79
N ILE A 161 -11.62 -9.08 -7.66
CA ILE A 161 -11.71 -9.32 -9.10
C ILE A 161 -10.33 -9.68 -9.68
N LEU A 162 -9.27 -8.99 -9.26
CA LEU A 162 -7.91 -9.25 -9.73
C LEU A 162 -7.35 -10.58 -9.22
N GLN A 163 -7.62 -10.93 -7.96
CA GLN A 163 -7.27 -12.25 -7.40
C GLN A 163 -8.01 -13.35 -8.16
N LYS A 164 -9.28 -13.14 -8.51
CA LYS A 164 -10.06 -14.09 -9.32
C LYS A 164 -9.46 -14.26 -10.72
N ILE A 165 -9.09 -13.17 -11.39
CA ILE A 165 -8.45 -13.21 -12.72
C ILE A 165 -7.07 -13.90 -12.67
N ILE A 166 -6.27 -13.67 -11.62
CA ILE A 166 -4.96 -14.30 -11.46
C ILE A 166 -5.09 -15.81 -11.16
N CYS A 167 -6.05 -16.21 -10.33
CA CYS A 167 -6.31 -17.62 -10.05
C CYS A 167 -6.90 -18.37 -11.26
N GLU A 168 -7.74 -17.71 -12.07
CA GLU A 168 -8.33 -18.31 -13.27
C GLU A 168 -7.32 -18.37 -14.44
N GLY A 169 -6.38 -17.43 -14.54
CA GLY A 169 -5.33 -17.42 -15.56
C GLY A 169 -4.20 -18.44 -15.36
N LEU A 170 -4.03 -18.96 -14.13
CA LEU A 170 -3.05 -20.02 -13.82
C LEU A 170 -3.61 -21.44 -13.99
N ALA A 171 -4.90 -21.59 -14.30
CA ALA A 171 -5.54 -22.90 -14.53
C ALA A 171 -5.56 -23.31 -16.02
N THR A 172 -5.00 -22.50 -16.91
CA THR A 172 -4.99 -22.72 -18.37
C THR A 172 -3.58 -22.82 -18.98
N VAL A 173 -2.56 -23.15 -18.18
CA VAL A 173 -1.23 -23.54 -18.67
C VAL A 173 -0.85 -24.88 -18.06
#